data_AF-A0A812NCJ3-F1
#
_entry.id   AF-A0A812NCJ3-F1
#
_cell.length_a   1.000
_cell.length_b   1.000
_cell.length_c   1.000
_cell.angle_alpha   90.00
_cell.angle_beta   90.00
_cell.angle_gamma   90.00
#
_symmetry.space_group_name_H-M   'P 1'
#
loop_
_entity.id
_entity.type
_entity.pdbx_description
1 polymer ?
#
loop_
_entity_poly.entity_id
_entity_poly.type
_entity_poly.pdbx_seq_one_letter_code
_entity_poly.pdbx_strand_id
1 'polypeptide(L)'
;MMESEWPGNYLPSACRGCVIVHRSHPAIVGIFPVPEESGSADDAFQWDPKSKVFTVVNARRYPCFTYLTFLGTHVRDRNGQPFELGFTRSDEGVEEMAITFVVVADPMTAVRLGKIEAAALPSTGFFAIELEQLQAPSVPAALHIKEDPEGYAFPLPDVSGPYLCTQGIGGHLTHFFPESYHAVDLRCATHTPVLSIGDGIVKDIAQTHKCGGIHAANLAKWNSISVILESGIIVEYLHTLAETARVEVGEEVRRGQVLCESGDIGFAPEPHLHVELHSAADPDGPSLPLHFGKQRFVPTAGRWYNSAGEAEAPQEAAPMPPPVLRLGGGGGIVSKSRRRLQRLERLRQRARTGGARAAQAVQRTGE
;
A
#
# COMPACT_ATOMS: atom_id res chain seq x y z
N MET A 1 -8.23 16.71 -19.85
CA MET A 1 -9.26 16.25 -18.88
C MET A 1 -9.43 14.76 -19.09
N MET A 2 -8.85 13.95 -18.21
CA MET A 2 -8.89 12.48 -18.28
C MET A 2 -9.91 11.98 -17.25
N GLU A 3 -11.18 11.96 -17.65
CA GLU A 3 -12.28 11.29 -16.92
C GLU A 3 -12.56 9.92 -17.54
N SER A 4 -11.54 9.10 -17.79
CA SER A 4 -11.77 7.69 -18.13
C SER A 4 -11.76 6.87 -16.84
N GLU A 5 -12.96 6.49 -16.39
CA GLU A 5 -13.27 5.50 -15.34
C GLU A 5 -12.40 5.58 -14.09
N TRP A 6 -12.39 6.74 -13.43
CA TRP A 6 -11.94 6.77 -12.04
C TRP A 6 -12.96 5.97 -11.19
N PRO A 7 -12.58 4.84 -10.59
CA PRO A 7 -13.49 4.01 -9.78
C PRO A 7 -14.03 4.72 -8.52
N GLY A 8 -13.52 5.91 -8.18
CA GLY A 8 -13.95 6.68 -7.02
C GLY A 8 -13.52 6.11 -5.67
N ASN A 9 -12.63 5.10 -5.66
CA ASN A 9 -12.20 4.38 -4.45
C ASN A 9 -10.73 4.60 -4.04
N TYR A 10 -9.97 5.40 -4.78
CA TYR A 10 -8.63 5.91 -4.40
C TYR A 10 -8.38 7.26 -5.08
N LEU A 11 -7.57 8.16 -4.55
CA LEU A 11 -7.29 9.45 -5.19
C LEU A 11 -5.99 9.38 -6.00
N PRO A 12 -5.99 9.58 -7.32
CA PRO A 12 -4.76 9.48 -8.13
C PRO A 12 -3.65 10.44 -7.69
N SER A 13 -4.00 11.64 -7.21
CA SER A 13 -3.02 12.62 -6.71
C SER A 13 -2.36 12.22 -5.39
N ALA A 14 -2.91 11.25 -4.65
CA ALA A 14 -2.30 10.66 -3.46
C ALA A 14 -1.31 9.53 -3.80
N CYS A 15 -1.24 9.11 -5.07
CA CYS A 15 -0.46 7.97 -5.54
C CYS A 15 0.72 8.41 -6.43
N ARG A 16 1.32 9.59 -6.18
CA ARG A 16 2.36 10.15 -7.05
C ARG A 16 3.52 9.17 -7.24
N GLY A 17 3.93 8.97 -8.50
CA GLY A 17 4.93 7.97 -8.88
C GLY A 17 4.44 6.52 -8.94
N CYS A 18 3.22 6.23 -8.52
CA CYS A 18 2.57 4.94 -8.71
C CYS A 18 1.70 4.97 -9.96
N VAL A 19 1.99 4.10 -10.93
CA VAL A 19 1.16 3.87 -12.11
C VAL A 19 0.29 2.64 -11.88
N ILE A 20 -0.99 2.87 -11.61
CA ILE A 20 -1.95 1.81 -11.28
C ILE A 20 -2.57 1.28 -12.57
N VAL A 21 -2.20 0.06 -12.94
CA VAL A 21 -2.64 -0.64 -14.15
C VAL A 21 -3.57 -1.77 -13.74
N HIS A 22 -4.84 -1.45 -13.52
CA HIS A 22 -5.88 -2.44 -13.23
C HIS A 22 -6.61 -2.80 -14.51
N ARG A 23 -6.18 -3.88 -15.18
CA ARG A 23 -6.70 -4.36 -16.48
C ARG A 23 -6.57 -3.38 -17.66
N SER A 24 -6.34 -2.10 -17.41
CA SER A 24 -6.01 -1.08 -18.41
C SER A 24 -5.36 0.13 -17.74
N HIS A 25 -4.65 0.94 -18.53
CA HIS A 25 -4.22 2.28 -18.13
C HIS A 25 -3.98 3.09 -19.42
N PRO A 26 -4.43 4.36 -19.52
CA PRO A 26 -4.37 5.11 -20.78
C PRO A 26 -2.94 5.39 -21.27
N ALA A 27 -1.98 5.45 -20.36
CA ALA A 27 -0.60 5.80 -20.66
C ALA A 27 0.30 4.59 -20.99
N ILE A 28 -0.11 3.35 -20.69
CA ILE A 28 0.74 2.19 -20.99
C ILE A 28 0.75 1.87 -22.48
N VAL A 29 1.79 1.19 -22.96
CA VAL A 29 1.93 0.80 -24.38
C VAL A 29 0.73 0.00 -24.86
N GLY A 30 0.26 -0.96 -24.07
CA GLY A 30 -1.00 -1.67 -24.30
C GLY A 30 -1.05 -3.04 -23.66
N ILE A 31 -2.18 -3.73 -23.84
CA ILE A 31 -2.42 -5.08 -23.32
C ILE A 31 -2.75 -5.98 -24.51
N PHE A 32 -2.11 -7.14 -24.54
CA PHE A 32 -2.16 -8.06 -25.67
C PHE A 32 -2.45 -9.49 -25.19
N PRO A 33 -3.13 -10.32 -25.98
CA PRO A 33 -3.32 -11.72 -25.63
C PRO A 33 -1.97 -12.47 -25.64
N VAL A 34 -1.79 -13.38 -24.69
CA VAL A 34 -0.68 -14.34 -24.67
C VAL A 34 -1.13 -15.58 -25.44
N PRO A 35 -0.43 -15.98 -26.53
CA PRO A 35 -0.75 -17.21 -27.25
C PRO A 35 -0.72 -18.43 -26.33
N GLU A 36 -1.63 -19.38 -26.50
CA GLU A 36 -1.66 -20.59 -25.65
C GLU A 36 -0.38 -21.45 -25.77
N GLU A 37 0.37 -21.28 -26.86
CA GLU A 37 1.60 -22.02 -27.16
C GLU A 37 2.87 -21.31 -26.66
N SER A 38 2.79 -20.07 -26.15
CA SER A 38 3.97 -19.30 -25.77
C SER A 38 4.43 -19.60 -24.35
N GLY A 39 5.48 -20.41 -24.22
CA GLY A 39 6.43 -20.39 -23.11
C GLY A 39 5.93 -20.83 -21.72
N SER A 40 6.90 -21.12 -20.83
CA SER A 40 6.61 -21.49 -19.44
C SER A 40 5.97 -20.32 -18.68
N ALA A 41 5.01 -20.62 -17.79
CA ALA A 41 4.42 -19.68 -16.82
C ALA A 41 5.45 -19.06 -15.83
N ASP A 42 6.73 -19.41 -15.96
CA ASP A 42 7.84 -18.93 -15.15
C ASP A 42 8.42 -17.57 -15.59
N ASP A 43 8.17 -17.11 -16.81
CA ASP A 43 8.75 -15.88 -17.36
C ASP A 43 7.77 -14.70 -17.36
N ALA A 44 7.40 -14.25 -16.15
CA ALA A 44 6.39 -13.20 -15.97
C ALA A 44 6.89 -11.78 -16.28
N PHE A 45 8.20 -11.56 -16.39
CA PHE A 45 8.81 -10.23 -16.53
C PHE A 45 9.76 -10.21 -17.73
N GLN A 46 9.37 -9.50 -18.78
CA GLN A 46 10.10 -9.47 -20.04
C GLN A 46 10.50 -8.05 -20.40
N TRP A 47 11.76 -7.86 -20.78
CA TRP A 47 12.26 -6.61 -21.32
C TRP A 47 12.83 -6.85 -22.71
N ASP A 48 12.34 -6.10 -23.70
CA ASP A 48 12.86 -6.16 -25.06
C ASP A 48 13.91 -5.06 -25.25
N PRO A 49 15.21 -5.38 -25.43
CA PRO A 49 16.26 -4.37 -25.58
C PRO A 49 16.13 -3.55 -26.87
N LYS A 50 15.46 -4.06 -27.91
CA LYS A 50 15.28 -3.35 -29.18
C LYS A 50 14.19 -2.28 -29.06
N SER A 51 13.00 -2.66 -28.57
CA SER A 51 11.91 -1.70 -28.37
C SER A 51 12.01 -0.92 -27.06
N LYS A 52 12.86 -1.37 -26.13
CA LYS A 52 13.02 -0.92 -24.75
C LYS A 52 11.76 -1.05 -23.89
N VAL A 53 10.78 -1.83 -24.33
CA VAL A 53 9.49 -1.99 -23.63
C VAL A 53 9.60 -3.07 -22.57
N PHE A 54 9.10 -2.77 -21.38
CA PHE A 54 8.93 -3.74 -20.30
C PHE A 54 7.51 -4.30 -20.30
N THR A 55 7.39 -5.61 -20.14
CA THR A 55 6.14 -6.36 -20.24
C THR A 55 5.97 -7.27 -19.03
N VAL A 56 4.80 -7.20 -18.42
CA VAL A 56 4.34 -8.19 -17.42
C VAL A 56 3.46 -9.21 -18.13
N VAL A 57 3.85 -10.47 -18.11
CA VAL A 57 3.16 -11.56 -18.79
C VAL A 57 2.43 -12.43 -17.78
N ASN A 58 1.10 -12.45 -17.86
CA ASN A 58 0.26 -13.42 -17.16
C ASN A 58 -0.15 -14.55 -18.11
N ALA A 59 0.69 -15.59 -18.23
CA ALA A 59 0.38 -16.81 -19.00
C ALA A 59 -0.52 -17.80 -18.23
N ARG A 60 -1.16 -17.38 -17.13
CA ARG A 60 -1.99 -18.23 -16.27
C ARG A 60 -3.46 -18.01 -16.59
N ARG A 61 -4.29 -19.01 -16.24
CA ARG A 61 -5.75 -18.98 -16.45
C ARG A 61 -6.53 -18.31 -15.30
N TYR A 62 -5.86 -17.48 -14.50
CA TYR A 62 -6.45 -16.71 -13.40
C TYR A 62 -5.81 -15.31 -13.33
N PRO A 63 -6.52 -14.30 -12.80
CA PRO A 63 -5.97 -12.96 -12.66
C PRO A 63 -4.79 -12.97 -11.69
N CYS A 64 -3.79 -12.16 -12.01
CA CYS A 64 -2.60 -12.00 -11.20
C CYS A 64 -2.29 -10.54 -10.92
N PHE A 65 -1.51 -10.29 -9.87
CA PHE A 65 -1.01 -8.96 -9.55
C PHE A 65 0.50 -8.97 -9.31
N THR A 66 1.13 -7.81 -9.47
CA THR A 66 2.53 -7.55 -9.11
C THR A 66 2.75 -6.06 -8.84
N TYR A 67 3.74 -5.76 -8.01
CA TYR A 67 4.28 -4.41 -7.87
C TYR A 67 5.71 -4.45 -8.37
N LEU A 68 6.04 -3.53 -9.26
CA LEU A 68 7.40 -3.39 -9.79
C LEU A 68 7.87 -1.95 -9.67
N THR A 69 9.09 -1.77 -9.19
CA THR A 69 9.71 -0.48 -8.95
C THR A 69 10.95 -0.35 -9.83
N PHE A 70 11.06 0.78 -10.52
CA PHE A 70 12.29 1.22 -11.17
C PHE A 70 12.88 2.38 -10.38
N LEU A 71 14.17 2.30 -10.07
CA LEU A 71 14.94 3.31 -9.36
C LEU A 71 15.82 4.11 -10.31
N GLY A 72 15.85 5.43 -10.12
CA GLY A 72 16.71 6.34 -10.88
C GLY A 72 16.53 6.30 -12.40
N THR A 73 15.44 5.71 -12.91
CA THR A 73 15.24 5.41 -14.32
C THR A 73 13.99 6.09 -14.85
N HIS A 74 14.10 6.75 -16.00
CA HIS A 74 12.97 7.33 -16.69
C HIS A 74 12.23 6.27 -17.50
N VAL A 75 10.95 6.09 -17.20
CA VAL A 75 10.03 5.29 -18.01
C VAL A 75 9.15 6.24 -18.80
N ARG A 76 9.10 6.05 -20.12
CA ARG A 76 8.22 6.81 -21.01
C ARG A 76 6.94 6.04 -21.31
N ASP A 77 5.85 6.77 -21.37
CA ASP A 77 4.53 6.28 -21.73
C ASP A 77 4.43 5.95 -23.24
N ARG A 78 3.25 5.51 -23.67
CA ARG A 78 2.99 5.15 -25.08
C ARG A 78 3.15 6.31 -26.07
N ASN A 79 3.07 7.55 -25.60
CA ASN A 79 3.22 8.78 -26.38
C ASN A 79 4.64 9.36 -26.27
N GLY A 80 5.54 8.70 -25.53
CA GLY A 80 6.91 9.18 -25.30
C GLY A 80 7.02 10.24 -24.20
N GLN A 81 5.97 10.50 -23.43
CA GLN A 81 6.04 11.40 -22.27
C GLN A 81 6.60 10.65 -21.06
N PRO A 82 7.43 11.29 -20.22
CA PRO A 82 7.89 10.66 -18.99
C PRO A 82 6.71 10.42 -18.04
N PHE A 83 6.64 9.24 -17.45
CA PHE A 83 5.77 9.05 -16.29
C PHE A 83 6.25 9.92 -15.12
N GLU A 84 5.31 10.36 -14.29
CA GLU A 84 5.63 11.07 -13.05
C GLU A 84 6.44 10.17 -12.12
N LEU A 85 7.49 10.72 -11.51
CA LEU A 85 8.31 10.03 -10.53
C LEU A 85 7.83 10.35 -9.11
N GLY A 86 7.89 9.36 -8.24
CA GLY A 86 7.77 9.51 -6.79
C GLY A 86 9.15 9.37 -6.14
N PHE A 87 9.15 9.16 -4.83
CA PHE A 87 10.37 8.93 -4.06
C PHE A 87 10.28 7.62 -3.28
N THR A 88 11.42 7.13 -2.85
CA THR A 88 11.54 6.08 -1.84
C THR A 88 12.60 6.48 -0.83
N ARG A 89 12.43 6.07 0.43
CA ARG A 89 13.39 6.22 1.51
C ARG A 89 13.71 4.85 2.10
N SER A 90 14.99 4.53 2.30
CA SER A 90 15.42 3.31 3.00
C SER A 90 15.37 3.48 4.52
N ASP A 91 15.57 2.39 5.28
CA ASP A 91 15.63 2.47 6.75
C ASP A 91 16.89 3.26 7.22
N GLU A 92 17.92 3.32 6.38
CA GLU A 92 19.13 4.12 6.57
C GLU A 92 18.94 5.61 6.19
N GLY A 93 17.76 5.98 5.69
CA GLY A 93 17.44 7.36 5.30
C GLY A 93 17.95 7.74 3.91
N VAL A 94 18.38 6.78 3.08
CA VAL A 94 18.76 7.07 1.69
C VAL A 94 17.51 7.28 0.88
N GLU A 95 17.40 8.44 0.24
CA GLU A 95 16.30 8.79 -0.65
C GLU A 95 16.70 8.67 -2.12
N GLU A 96 15.78 8.16 -2.93
CA GLU A 96 15.95 8.01 -4.37
C GLU A 96 14.64 8.24 -5.11
N MET A 97 14.72 8.74 -6.34
CA MET A 97 13.55 8.83 -7.22
C MET A 97 13.16 7.44 -7.71
N ALA A 98 11.87 7.16 -7.69
CA ALA A 98 11.32 5.89 -8.08
C ALA A 98 10.07 6.06 -8.95
N ILE A 99 9.75 5.02 -9.69
CA ILE A 99 8.42 4.82 -10.26
C ILE A 99 7.99 3.39 -9.99
N THR A 100 6.76 3.22 -9.54
CA THR A 100 6.20 1.90 -9.23
C THR A 100 4.97 1.64 -10.06
N PHE A 101 4.90 0.50 -10.75
CA PHE A 101 3.68 0.04 -11.39
C PHE A 101 2.97 -0.95 -10.47
N VAL A 102 1.68 -0.72 -10.25
CA VAL A 102 0.77 -1.67 -9.60
C VAL A 102 -0.03 -2.33 -10.70
N VAL A 103 0.32 -3.56 -11.05
CA VAL A 103 -0.26 -4.25 -12.22
C VAL A 103 -1.19 -5.34 -11.75
N VAL A 104 -2.46 -5.26 -12.14
CA VAL A 104 -3.40 -6.39 -12.13
C VAL A 104 -3.62 -6.82 -13.58
N ALA A 105 -3.10 -8.00 -13.92
CA ALA A 105 -3.12 -8.58 -15.25
C ALA A 105 -4.21 -9.67 -15.34
N ASP A 106 -5.07 -9.55 -16.34
CA ASP A 106 -6.09 -10.56 -16.63
C ASP A 106 -5.45 -11.87 -17.12
N PRO A 107 -6.17 -13.02 -17.02
CA PRO A 107 -5.69 -14.29 -17.52
C PRO A 107 -5.24 -14.20 -18.98
N MET A 108 -4.14 -14.86 -19.32
CA MET A 108 -3.62 -14.94 -20.69
C MET A 108 -3.37 -13.56 -21.33
N THR A 109 -2.84 -12.60 -20.57
CA THR A 109 -2.53 -11.25 -21.07
C THR A 109 -1.07 -10.84 -20.84
N ALA A 110 -0.53 -10.06 -21.77
CA ALA A 110 0.76 -9.40 -21.71
C ALA A 110 0.54 -7.89 -21.59
N VAL A 111 0.86 -7.34 -20.42
CA VAL A 111 0.72 -5.92 -20.10
C VAL A 111 2.04 -5.22 -20.42
N ARG A 112 2.08 -4.52 -21.56
CA ARG A 112 3.24 -3.73 -21.99
C ARG A 112 3.16 -2.35 -21.34
N LEU A 113 4.08 -2.07 -20.42
CA LEU A 113 4.04 -0.89 -19.56
C LEU A 113 4.52 0.36 -20.29
N GLY A 114 5.82 0.62 -20.26
CA GLY A 114 6.44 1.79 -20.87
C GLY A 114 7.82 1.46 -21.44
N LYS A 115 8.42 2.46 -22.10
CA LYS A 115 9.78 2.37 -22.63
C LYS A 115 10.78 2.82 -21.57
N ILE A 116 11.74 1.97 -21.24
CA ILE A 116 12.77 2.24 -20.24
C ILE A 116 13.97 2.89 -20.93
N GLU A 117 14.31 4.12 -20.57
CA GLU A 117 15.43 4.86 -21.16
C GLU A 117 16.79 4.46 -20.58
N ALA A 118 17.09 3.16 -20.59
CA ALA A 118 18.38 2.63 -20.14
C ALA A 118 19.04 1.82 -21.27
N ALA A 119 20.38 1.74 -21.25
CA ALA A 119 21.14 0.86 -22.15
C ALA A 119 21.01 -0.61 -21.75
N ALA A 120 20.86 -0.87 -20.46
CA ALA A 120 20.53 -2.16 -19.85
C ALA A 120 19.74 -1.89 -18.57
N LEU A 121 18.89 -2.82 -18.15
CA LEU A 121 18.27 -2.75 -16.84
C LEU A 121 19.33 -3.02 -15.75
N PRO A 122 19.60 -2.07 -14.84
CA PRO A 122 20.56 -2.30 -13.77
C PRO A 122 20.01 -3.39 -12.84
N SER A 123 20.83 -4.38 -12.47
CA SER A 123 20.44 -5.41 -11.49
C SER A 123 20.04 -4.82 -10.13
N THR A 124 20.49 -3.60 -9.83
CA THR A 124 20.20 -2.85 -8.61
C THR A 124 19.09 -1.80 -8.77
N GLY A 125 18.66 -1.50 -10.00
CA GLY A 125 17.71 -0.42 -10.31
C GLY A 125 16.29 -0.90 -10.58
N PHE A 126 16.02 -2.19 -10.41
CA PHE A 126 14.73 -2.81 -10.63
C PHE A 126 14.38 -3.76 -9.48
N PHE A 127 13.13 -3.69 -9.05
CA PHE A 127 12.57 -4.59 -8.06
C PHE A 127 11.17 -5.02 -8.51
N ALA A 128 10.82 -6.29 -8.33
CA ALA A 128 9.45 -6.74 -8.50
C ALA A 128 9.08 -7.79 -7.45
N ILE A 129 7.83 -7.71 -6.99
CA ILE A 129 7.17 -8.83 -6.33
C ILE A 129 6.84 -9.85 -7.42
N GLU A 130 7.06 -11.14 -7.18
CA GLU A 130 6.67 -12.19 -8.14
C GLU A 130 5.21 -12.02 -8.56
N LEU A 131 4.88 -12.41 -9.80
CA LEU A 131 3.51 -12.35 -10.28
C LEU A 131 2.66 -13.36 -9.50
N GLU A 132 1.77 -12.87 -8.63
CA GLU A 132 0.97 -13.67 -7.70
C GLU A 132 -0.50 -13.73 -8.12
N GLN A 133 -1.21 -14.80 -7.75
CA GLN A 133 -2.64 -14.91 -8.01
C GLN A 133 -3.39 -13.82 -7.23
N LEU A 134 -4.25 -13.06 -7.92
CA LEU A 134 -5.16 -12.13 -7.28
C LEU A 134 -6.31 -12.93 -6.63
N GLN A 135 -6.38 -12.88 -5.30
CA GLN A 135 -7.48 -13.47 -4.56
C GLN A 135 -8.69 -12.54 -4.59
N ALA A 136 -9.87 -13.11 -4.79
CA ALA A 136 -11.11 -12.34 -4.65
C ALA A 136 -11.29 -11.91 -3.19
N PRO A 137 -11.72 -10.67 -2.92
CA PRO A 137 -12.12 -10.27 -1.57
C PRO A 137 -13.23 -11.21 -1.09
N SER A 138 -13.07 -11.78 0.09
CA SER A 138 -14.12 -12.53 0.77
C SER A 138 -14.45 -11.81 2.07
N VAL A 139 -15.73 -11.52 2.30
CA VAL A 139 -16.18 -11.14 3.64
C VAL A 139 -16.32 -12.45 4.42
N PRO A 140 -15.70 -12.60 5.60
CA PRO A 140 -15.89 -13.81 6.39
C PRO A 140 -17.38 -13.99 6.69
N ALA A 141 -17.92 -15.20 6.50
CA ALA A 141 -19.32 -15.48 6.77
C ALA A 141 -19.64 -15.15 8.24
N ALA A 142 -20.70 -14.35 8.45
CA ALA A 142 -21.34 -14.04 9.72
C ALA A 142 -20.45 -14.26 10.96
N LEU A 143 -19.40 -13.44 11.10
CA LEU A 143 -18.75 -13.30 12.39
C LEU A 143 -19.80 -12.67 13.32
N HIS A 144 -20.18 -13.37 14.38
CA HIS A 144 -20.92 -12.79 15.51
C HIS A 144 -19.99 -11.84 16.27
N ILE A 145 -19.59 -10.75 15.61
CA ILE A 145 -18.91 -9.64 16.23
C ILE A 145 -19.96 -8.89 17.03
N LYS A 146 -19.69 -8.72 18.32
CA LYS A 146 -20.48 -7.83 19.15
C LYS A 146 -20.22 -6.40 18.66
N GLU A 147 -21.16 -5.83 17.92
CA GLU A 147 -21.04 -4.44 17.47
C GLU A 147 -20.97 -3.48 18.66
N ASP A 148 -20.14 -2.45 18.53
CA ASP A 148 -20.10 -1.34 19.47
C ASP A 148 -21.38 -0.50 19.28
N PRO A 149 -22.26 -0.40 20.28
CA PRO A 149 -23.51 0.36 20.17
C PRO A 149 -23.27 1.87 19.98
N GLU A 150 -22.07 2.38 20.32
CA GLU A 150 -21.69 3.77 20.05
C GLU A 150 -20.94 3.95 18.73
N GLY A 151 -20.65 2.85 18.02
CA GLY A 151 -19.77 2.83 16.86
C GLY A 151 -18.30 3.11 17.22
N TYR A 152 -17.41 2.95 16.23
CA TYR A 152 -16.00 3.27 16.42
C TYR A 152 -15.76 4.79 16.38
N ALA A 153 -14.94 5.31 17.29
CA ALA A 153 -14.49 6.69 17.22
C ALA A 153 -13.60 6.92 15.99
N PHE A 154 -13.55 8.17 15.53
CA PHE A 154 -12.66 8.56 14.46
C PHE A 154 -11.21 8.56 14.95
N PRO A 155 -10.24 8.05 14.16
CA PRO A 155 -8.89 7.72 14.64
C PRO A 155 -7.94 8.92 14.69
N LEU A 156 -8.41 10.12 14.33
CA LEU A 156 -7.62 11.35 14.24
C LEU A 156 -8.37 12.51 14.92
N PRO A 157 -7.65 13.49 15.51
CA PRO A 157 -8.26 14.56 16.29
C PRO A 157 -8.85 15.67 15.41
N ASP A 158 -10.06 16.14 15.72
CA ASP A 158 -10.74 17.19 14.94
C ASP A 158 -9.95 18.50 14.81
N VAL A 159 -9.10 18.82 15.79
CA VAL A 159 -8.30 20.06 15.81
C VAL A 159 -7.32 20.15 14.63
N SER A 160 -6.93 19.03 14.04
CA SER A 160 -6.03 18.98 12.86
C SER A 160 -6.75 18.52 11.59
N GLY A 161 -8.06 18.32 11.66
CA GLY A 161 -8.90 17.95 10.54
C GLY A 161 -9.58 19.15 9.86
N PRO A 162 -10.52 18.90 8.93
CA PRO A 162 -10.93 17.57 8.47
C PRO A 162 -9.83 16.89 7.63
N TYR A 163 -9.95 15.58 7.44
CA TYR A 163 -8.98 14.72 6.78
C TYR A 163 -9.54 14.17 5.48
N LEU A 164 -8.75 14.27 4.41
CA LEU A 164 -9.13 13.72 3.10
C LEU A 164 -8.96 12.20 3.10
N CYS A 165 -10.02 11.46 2.77
CA CYS A 165 -9.88 10.06 2.46
C CYS A 165 -9.20 9.90 1.09
N THR A 166 -8.01 9.31 1.06
CA THR A 166 -7.21 9.14 -0.16
C THR A 166 -7.34 7.75 -0.74
N GLN A 167 -7.74 6.77 0.05
CA GLN A 167 -8.07 5.43 -0.40
C GLN A 167 -9.16 4.85 0.50
N GLY A 168 -10.18 4.24 -0.11
CA GLY A 168 -11.28 3.60 0.59
C GLY A 168 -11.40 2.13 0.20
N ILE A 169 -12.58 1.57 0.45
CA ILE A 169 -12.87 0.15 0.23
C ILE A 169 -12.61 -0.25 -1.24
N GLY A 170 -11.83 -1.31 -1.45
CA GLY A 170 -11.52 -1.81 -2.78
C GLY A 170 -10.57 -0.91 -3.58
N GLY A 171 -9.94 0.09 -2.96
CA GLY A 171 -8.97 0.99 -3.60
C GLY A 171 -7.86 0.26 -4.35
N HIS A 172 -7.48 0.80 -5.50
CA HIS A 172 -6.59 0.11 -6.45
C HIS A 172 -5.09 0.23 -6.14
N LEU A 173 -4.69 0.99 -5.11
CA LEU A 173 -3.27 1.09 -4.75
C LEU A 173 -2.86 -0.08 -3.86
N THR A 174 -3.59 -0.34 -2.79
CA THR A 174 -3.29 -1.38 -1.78
C THR A 174 -4.55 -2.03 -1.18
N HIS A 175 -5.76 -1.51 -1.40
CA HIS A 175 -7.00 -1.99 -0.75
C HIS A 175 -7.78 -3.00 -1.61
N PHE A 176 -7.10 -3.74 -2.48
CA PHE A 176 -7.71 -4.78 -3.32
C PHE A 176 -7.31 -6.21 -2.90
N PHE A 177 -6.65 -6.35 -1.75
CA PHE A 177 -6.39 -7.65 -1.10
C PHE A 177 -7.46 -7.97 -0.07
N PRO A 178 -7.79 -9.25 0.18
CA PRO A 178 -8.78 -9.60 1.20
C PRO A 178 -8.52 -8.94 2.56
N GLU A 179 -7.28 -9.02 3.03
CA GLU A 179 -6.79 -8.47 4.31
C GLU A 179 -6.76 -6.93 4.41
N SER A 180 -6.87 -6.19 3.31
CA SER A 180 -6.91 -4.72 3.32
C SER A 180 -8.13 -4.14 2.59
N TYR A 181 -9.06 -5.00 2.15
CA TYR A 181 -10.17 -4.62 1.28
C TYR A 181 -11.04 -3.51 1.86
N HIS A 182 -11.30 -3.55 3.16
CA HIS A 182 -12.13 -2.58 3.88
C HIS A 182 -11.33 -1.47 4.55
N ALA A 183 -10.02 -1.38 4.28
CA ALA A 183 -9.17 -0.36 4.88
C ALA A 183 -9.53 1.04 4.38
N VAL A 184 -9.12 2.03 5.17
CA VAL A 184 -9.29 3.45 4.86
C VAL A 184 -7.96 4.17 5.10
N ASP A 185 -7.55 4.97 4.11
CA ASP A 185 -6.42 5.88 4.21
C ASP A 185 -6.93 7.31 4.40
N LEU A 186 -6.53 7.92 5.52
CA LEU A 186 -6.84 9.30 5.88
C LEU A 186 -5.56 10.13 5.78
N ARG A 187 -5.51 11.05 4.80
CA ARG A 187 -4.39 11.97 4.64
C ARG A 187 -4.27 12.85 5.88
N CYS A 188 -3.12 12.76 6.54
CA CYS A 188 -2.76 13.57 7.70
C CYS A 188 -1.26 13.84 7.66
N ALA A 189 -0.83 14.97 8.22
CA ALA A 189 0.59 15.25 8.33
C ALA A 189 1.29 14.21 9.21
N THR A 190 2.59 14.00 9.00
CA THR A 190 3.41 13.29 10.00
C THR A 190 3.31 14.02 11.34
N HIS A 191 3.47 13.29 12.44
CA HIS A 191 3.25 13.81 13.81
C HIS A 191 1.79 14.09 14.19
N THR A 192 0.80 13.70 13.38
CA THR A 192 -0.61 13.81 13.81
C THR A 192 -0.90 12.74 14.87
N PRO A 193 -1.49 13.08 16.03
CA PRO A 193 -1.87 12.08 17.02
C PRO A 193 -2.81 11.01 16.44
N VAL A 194 -2.52 9.74 16.70
CA VAL A 194 -3.38 8.60 16.36
C VAL A 194 -4.15 8.17 17.59
N LEU A 195 -5.48 8.13 17.49
CA LEU A 195 -6.38 7.86 18.60
C LEU A 195 -6.95 6.45 18.52
N SER A 196 -7.13 5.79 19.67
CA SER A 196 -7.84 4.51 19.71
C SER A 196 -9.31 4.71 19.34
N ILE A 197 -9.80 3.93 18.38
CA ILE A 197 -11.21 3.97 17.94
C ILE A 197 -12.18 3.34 18.95
N GLY A 198 -11.67 2.63 19.96
CA GLY A 198 -12.47 1.95 20.97
C GLY A 198 -11.65 1.55 22.19
N ASP A 199 -12.34 1.06 23.22
CA ASP A 199 -11.73 0.49 24.41
C ASP A 199 -11.15 -0.89 24.09
N GLY A 200 -9.98 -1.20 24.63
CA GLY A 200 -9.33 -2.47 24.34
C GLY A 200 -7.95 -2.63 24.99
N ILE A 201 -7.20 -3.61 24.50
CA ILE A 201 -5.85 -3.94 24.98
C ILE A 201 -4.88 -3.88 23.81
N VAL A 202 -3.74 -3.22 23.98
CA VAL A 202 -2.68 -3.16 22.98
C VAL A 202 -2.13 -4.57 22.74
N LYS A 203 -2.23 -5.04 21.50
CA LYS A 203 -1.83 -6.39 21.07
C LYS A 203 -0.38 -6.44 20.59
N ASP A 204 0.01 -5.50 19.74
CA ASP A 204 1.32 -5.49 19.08
C ASP A 204 1.75 -4.06 18.74
N ILE A 205 3.07 -3.83 18.75
CA ILE A 205 3.68 -2.56 18.36
C ILE A 205 4.89 -2.86 17.46
N ALA A 206 4.85 -2.33 16.24
CA ALA A 206 5.98 -2.28 15.33
C ALA A 206 6.36 -0.82 15.09
N GLN A 207 7.58 -0.42 15.46
CA GLN A 207 7.96 1.01 15.41
C GLN A 207 9.44 1.25 15.07
N THR A 208 10.10 0.27 14.44
CA THR A 208 11.55 0.31 14.18
C THR A 208 11.91 0.69 12.75
N HIS A 209 10.95 0.63 11.82
CA HIS A 209 11.19 1.01 10.43
C HIS A 209 11.23 2.52 10.25
N LYS A 210 12.07 2.98 9.33
CA LYS A 210 12.25 4.39 8.93
C LYS A 210 12.06 4.59 7.43
N CYS A 211 12.00 3.49 6.66
CA CYS A 211 11.70 3.50 5.23
C CYS A 211 10.32 4.09 4.91
N GLY A 212 10.17 4.63 3.71
CA GLY A 212 8.94 5.29 3.23
C GLY A 212 8.89 5.38 1.71
N GLY A 213 7.80 5.90 1.17
CA GLY A 213 7.64 6.10 -0.27
C GLY A 213 7.24 4.84 -1.03
N ILE A 214 7.44 4.85 -2.35
CA ILE A 214 6.74 3.95 -3.27
C ILE A 214 7.51 2.69 -3.67
N HIS A 215 8.67 2.40 -3.07
CA HIS A 215 9.41 1.19 -3.44
C HIS A 215 8.66 -0.06 -2.97
N ALA A 216 8.35 -1.00 -3.86
CA ALA A 216 7.51 -2.16 -3.56
C ALA A 216 8.06 -3.06 -2.42
N ALA A 217 9.38 -3.11 -2.20
CA ALA A 217 9.96 -3.73 -0.99
C ALA A 217 9.42 -3.18 0.34
N ASN A 218 8.93 -1.93 0.37
CA ASN A 218 8.34 -1.32 1.55
C ASN A 218 6.93 -1.86 1.86
N LEU A 219 6.29 -2.61 0.94
CA LEU A 219 5.04 -3.35 1.23
C LEU A 219 5.24 -4.40 2.33
N ALA A 220 6.49 -4.76 2.64
CA ALA A 220 6.86 -5.72 3.68
C ALA A 220 7.53 -5.06 4.91
N LYS A 221 7.47 -3.73 5.00
CA LYS A 221 8.10 -2.94 6.06
C LYS A 221 7.20 -1.78 6.41
N TRP A 222 6.57 -1.81 7.57
CA TRP A 222 5.77 -0.71 8.09
C TRP A 222 5.83 -0.73 9.60
N ASN A 223 5.47 0.40 10.19
CA ASN A 223 5.19 0.53 11.60
C ASN A 223 3.68 0.51 11.83
N SER A 224 3.27 -0.01 12.98
CA SER A 224 1.88 -0.12 13.36
C SER A 224 1.68 -0.23 14.87
N ILE A 225 0.49 0.15 15.32
CA ILE A 225 -0.06 -0.26 16.61
C ILE A 225 -1.32 -1.08 16.33
N SER A 226 -1.47 -2.21 17.02
CA SER A 226 -2.68 -3.03 16.95
C SER A 226 -3.35 -3.12 18.32
N VAL A 227 -4.66 -2.97 18.38
CA VAL A 227 -5.45 -3.05 19.63
C VAL A 227 -6.53 -4.11 19.46
N ILE A 228 -6.66 -5.03 20.41
CA ILE A 228 -7.82 -5.93 20.52
C ILE A 228 -8.89 -5.17 21.29
N LEU A 229 -9.98 -4.83 20.61
CA LEU A 229 -11.16 -4.23 21.21
C LEU A 229 -11.94 -5.27 22.02
N GLU A 230 -12.73 -4.82 22.99
CA GLU A 230 -13.58 -5.71 23.81
C GLU A 230 -14.56 -6.58 22.98
N SER A 231 -14.89 -6.14 21.77
CA SER A 231 -15.73 -6.86 20.81
C SER A 231 -15.06 -8.09 20.18
N GLY A 232 -13.76 -8.30 20.41
CA GLY A 232 -12.98 -9.34 19.74
C GLY A 232 -12.52 -8.96 18.33
N ILE A 233 -12.54 -7.67 18.00
CA ILE A 233 -11.95 -7.10 16.78
C ILE A 233 -10.55 -6.61 17.08
N ILE A 234 -9.64 -6.83 16.14
CA ILE A 234 -8.35 -6.19 16.10
C ILE A 234 -8.47 -4.97 15.19
N VAL A 235 -8.14 -3.79 15.70
CA VAL A 235 -7.86 -2.62 14.85
C VAL A 235 -6.37 -2.51 14.65
N GLU A 236 -5.94 -2.23 13.43
CA GLU A 236 -4.55 -1.89 13.09
C GLU A 236 -4.46 -0.47 12.57
N TYR A 237 -3.52 0.29 13.12
CA TYR A 237 -3.14 1.63 12.68
C TYR A 237 -1.75 1.52 12.05
N LEU A 238 -1.64 1.79 10.75
CA LEU A 238 -0.42 1.60 9.96
C LEU A 238 0.22 2.94 9.57
N HIS A 239 1.44 2.85 9.05
CA HIS A 239 2.26 3.99 8.62
C HIS A 239 2.62 4.95 9.76
N THR A 240 2.65 4.46 11.00
CA THR A 240 2.95 5.28 12.19
C THR A 240 4.43 5.65 12.29
N LEU A 241 4.75 6.76 12.90
CA LEU A 241 6.13 7.23 13.01
C LEU A 241 6.93 6.34 13.97
N ALA A 242 8.22 6.12 13.65
CA ALA A 242 9.12 5.32 14.47
C ALA A 242 9.27 5.91 15.88
N GLU A 243 9.33 5.04 16.89
CA GLU A 243 9.64 5.40 18.28
C GLU A 243 8.66 6.45 18.89
N THR A 244 7.41 6.50 18.42
CA THR A 244 6.37 7.43 18.91
C THR A 244 5.26 6.77 19.71
N ALA A 245 5.32 5.45 19.94
CA ALA A 245 4.31 4.78 20.76
C ALA A 245 4.27 5.37 22.17
N ARG A 246 3.06 5.69 22.63
CA ARG A 246 2.77 6.23 23.98
C ARG A 246 2.14 5.19 24.90
N VAL A 247 2.07 3.95 24.43
CA VAL A 247 1.44 2.80 25.06
C VAL A 247 2.36 1.58 24.96
N GLU A 248 2.14 0.59 25.81
CA GLU A 248 2.89 -0.67 25.83
C GLU A 248 2.02 -1.88 25.45
N VAL A 249 2.64 -2.96 24.96
CA VAL A 249 1.92 -4.21 24.68
C VAL A 249 1.32 -4.77 25.98
N GLY A 250 0.03 -5.07 25.96
CA GLY A 250 -0.74 -5.51 27.13
C GLY A 250 -1.41 -4.37 27.91
N GLU A 251 -1.15 -3.11 27.55
CA GLU A 251 -1.81 -1.95 28.18
C GLU A 251 -3.29 -1.86 27.78
N GLU A 252 -4.15 -1.54 28.75
CA GLU A 252 -5.54 -1.16 28.50
C GLU A 252 -5.61 0.27 27.96
N VAL A 253 -6.29 0.45 26.84
CA VAL A 253 -6.49 1.76 26.21
C VAL A 253 -7.96 2.11 26.16
N ARG A 254 -8.25 3.40 26.29
CA ARG A 254 -9.60 3.93 26.14
C ARG A 254 -9.83 4.52 24.76
N ARG A 255 -11.07 4.52 24.31
CA ARG A 255 -11.52 5.25 23.13
C ARG A 255 -11.08 6.71 23.21
N GLY A 256 -10.48 7.21 22.13
CA GLY A 256 -9.92 8.56 22.04
C GLY A 256 -8.55 8.74 22.69
N GLN A 257 -8.00 7.71 23.37
CA GLN A 257 -6.64 7.76 23.91
C GLN A 257 -5.63 7.84 22.78
N VAL A 258 -4.62 8.72 22.93
CA VAL A 258 -3.50 8.81 21.98
C VAL A 258 -2.62 7.57 22.12
N LEU A 259 -2.41 6.88 21.00
CA LEU A 259 -1.59 5.67 20.92
C LEU A 259 -0.17 5.97 20.44
N CYS A 260 -0.05 6.80 19.40
CA CYS A 260 1.21 7.18 18.77
C CYS A 260 0.99 8.39 17.86
N GLU A 261 1.94 8.63 16.95
CA GLU A 261 1.86 9.65 15.92
C GLU A 261 1.89 9.02 14.52
N SER A 262 1.15 9.62 13.57
CA SER A 262 1.14 9.23 12.17
C SER A 262 2.47 9.56 11.48
N GLY A 263 2.76 8.85 10.40
CA GLY A 263 3.98 8.99 9.62
C GLY A 263 3.77 8.70 8.14
N ASP A 264 4.85 8.35 7.47
CA ASP A 264 4.92 7.91 6.07
C ASP A 264 5.69 6.58 5.96
N ILE A 265 5.65 5.76 7.03
CA ILE A 265 6.53 4.59 7.16
C ILE A 265 6.00 3.39 6.37
N GLY A 266 6.80 2.90 5.44
CA GLY A 266 6.49 1.75 4.59
C GLY A 266 6.09 2.13 3.17
N PHE A 267 5.21 1.35 2.54
CA PHE A 267 4.70 1.68 1.21
C PHE A 267 3.63 2.78 1.33
N ALA A 268 4.09 4.03 1.38
CA ALA A 268 3.24 5.20 1.56
C ALA A 268 3.71 6.30 0.59
N PRO A 269 3.01 6.53 -0.53
CA PRO A 269 3.40 7.58 -1.49
C PRO A 269 3.33 9.00 -0.90
N GLU A 270 2.50 9.19 0.11
CA GLU A 270 2.40 10.41 0.93
C GLU A 270 2.05 10.05 2.38
N PRO A 271 2.28 10.97 3.35
CA PRO A 271 1.85 10.78 4.73
C PRO A 271 0.33 10.59 4.86
N HIS A 272 -0.08 9.53 5.55
CA HIS A 272 -1.48 9.22 5.85
C HIS A 272 -1.56 8.21 6.99
N LEU A 273 -2.75 8.05 7.56
CA LEU A 273 -3.08 6.97 8.48
C LEU A 273 -3.89 5.91 7.73
N HIS A 274 -3.36 4.69 7.65
CA HIS A 274 -4.10 3.51 7.20
C HIS A 274 -4.75 2.84 8.40
N VAL A 275 -6.06 2.59 8.34
CA VAL A 275 -6.81 1.90 9.39
C VAL A 275 -7.55 0.71 8.80
N GLU A 276 -7.38 -0.46 9.42
CA GLU A 276 -8.08 -1.69 9.04
C GLU A 276 -8.50 -2.51 10.25
N LEU A 277 -9.51 -3.36 10.06
CA LEU A 277 -10.08 -4.21 11.09
C LEU A 277 -9.92 -5.69 10.72
N HIS A 278 -9.64 -6.52 11.71
CA HIS A 278 -9.52 -7.98 11.59
C HIS A 278 -10.25 -8.68 12.72
N SER A 279 -10.60 -9.96 12.53
CA SER A 279 -11.13 -10.78 13.62
C SER A 279 -9.99 -11.21 14.55
N ALA A 280 -10.15 -11.13 15.87
CA ALA A 280 -9.19 -11.73 16.79
C ALA A 280 -9.09 -13.26 16.64
N ALA A 281 -10.13 -13.91 16.14
CA ALA A 281 -10.14 -15.35 15.84
C ALA A 281 -9.36 -15.69 14.54
N ASP A 282 -9.23 -14.73 13.63
CA ASP A 282 -8.44 -14.86 12.39
C ASP A 282 -7.69 -13.56 12.07
N PRO A 283 -6.60 -13.25 12.81
CA PRO A 283 -5.89 -11.98 12.68
C PRO A 283 -5.14 -11.78 11.35
N ASP A 284 -4.99 -12.84 10.57
CA ASP A 284 -4.34 -12.82 9.25
C ASP A 284 -5.37 -13.04 8.12
N GLY A 285 -6.67 -13.04 8.46
CA GLY A 285 -7.77 -13.28 7.54
C GLY A 285 -8.18 -12.03 6.74
N PRO A 286 -9.31 -12.10 6.04
CA PRO A 286 -9.86 -10.95 5.36
C PRO A 286 -10.23 -9.83 6.34
N SER A 287 -10.04 -8.59 5.88
CA SER A 287 -10.45 -7.39 6.61
C SER A 287 -11.95 -7.37 6.85
N LEU A 288 -12.36 -6.71 7.94
CA LEU A 288 -13.75 -6.49 8.31
C LEU A 288 -14.21 -5.08 7.91
N PRO A 289 -15.52 -4.89 7.61
CA PRO A 289 -16.07 -3.57 7.34
C PRO A 289 -15.78 -2.56 8.46
N LEU A 290 -15.14 -1.45 8.10
CA LEU A 290 -14.83 -0.32 8.98
C LEU A 290 -15.85 0.80 8.80
N HIS A 291 -16.38 1.31 9.91
CA HIS A 291 -17.26 2.48 9.95
C HIS A 291 -16.95 3.32 11.19
N PHE A 292 -17.30 4.60 11.18
CA PHE A 292 -17.07 5.51 12.30
C PHE A 292 -18.35 6.21 12.76
N GLY A 293 -18.35 6.63 14.02
CA GLY A 293 -19.40 7.41 14.65
C GLY A 293 -20.70 6.65 14.92
N LYS A 294 -21.56 7.25 15.75
CA LYS A 294 -22.87 6.68 16.12
C LYS A 294 -23.80 6.52 14.92
N GLN A 295 -23.73 7.43 13.96
CA GLN A 295 -24.55 7.38 12.74
C GLN A 295 -23.96 6.46 11.65
N ARG A 296 -22.79 5.87 11.89
CA ARG A 296 -22.07 4.96 11.00
C ARG A 296 -21.83 5.56 9.62
N PHE A 297 -20.69 6.21 9.45
CA PHE A 297 -20.21 6.64 8.14
C PHE A 297 -18.94 5.86 7.75
N VAL A 298 -18.76 5.67 6.45
CA VAL A 298 -17.58 5.03 5.87
C VAL A 298 -16.88 6.07 4.99
N PRO A 299 -15.61 6.41 5.27
CA PRO A 299 -14.89 7.35 4.43
C PRO A 299 -14.78 6.87 2.98
N THR A 300 -15.13 7.76 2.07
CA THR A 300 -15.06 7.55 0.61
C THR A 300 -13.95 8.41 0.02
N ALA A 301 -13.14 7.82 -0.86
CA ALA A 301 -12.00 8.50 -1.46
C ALA A 301 -12.41 9.81 -2.15
N GLY A 302 -11.61 10.86 -1.98
CA GLY A 302 -11.88 12.19 -2.51
C GLY A 302 -12.78 13.08 -1.65
N ARG A 303 -13.30 12.58 -0.52
CA ARG A 303 -14.11 13.35 0.43
C ARG A 303 -13.38 13.59 1.76
N TRP A 304 -13.81 14.61 2.49
CA TRP A 304 -13.19 15.05 3.74
C TRP A 304 -14.01 14.61 4.95
N TYR A 305 -13.35 14.22 6.04
CA TYR A 305 -14.00 13.65 7.22
C TYR A 305 -13.39 14.16 8.53
N ASN A 306 -14.21 14.23 9.57
CA ASN A 306 -13.79 14.43 10.96
C ASN A 306 -14.61 13.50 11.87
N SER A 307 -14.54 13.68 13.19
CA SER A 307 -15.27 12.82 14.15
C SER A 307 -16.79 12.85 14.00
N ALA A 308 -17.35 13.90 13.38
CA ALA A 308 -18.78 14.08 13.16
C ALA A 308 -19.28 13.47 11.84
N GLY A 309 -18.39 13.08 10.91
CA GLY A 309 -18.76 12.54 9.60
C GLY A 309 -18.08 13.25 8.45
N GLU A 310 -18.75 13.25 7.29
CA GLU A 310 -18.31 14.01 6.11
C GLU A 310 -18.33 15.51 6.41
N ALA A 311 -17.28 16.20 6.01
CA ALA A 311 -17.08 17.63 6.21
C ALA A 311 -16.72 18.31 4.89
N GLU A 312 -16.84 19.64 4.84
CA GLU A 312 -16.36 20.41 3.71
C GLU A 312 -14.82 20.39 3.63
N ALA A 313 -14.30 20.53 2.41
CA ALA A 313 -12.87 20.69 2.21
C ALA A 313 -12.38 21.98 2.92
N PRO A 314 -11.21 21.97 3.56
CA PRO A 314 -10.65 23.17 4.18
C PRO A 314 -10.36 24.24 3.10
N GLN A 315 -10.68 25.50 3.40
CA GLN A 315 -10.53 26.63 2.48
C GLN A 315 -9.06 26.90 2.08
N GLU A 316 -8.12 26.53 2.95
CA GLU A 316 -6.69 26.45 2.65
C GLU A 316 -6.22 25.02 2.94
N ALA A 317 -6.11 24.19 1.89
CA ALA A 317 -5.33 22.96 2.01
C ALA A 317 -3.87 23.38 2.20
N ALA A 318 -3.41 23.46 3.45
CA ALA A 318 -2.02 23.78 3.75
C ALA A 318 -1.12 22.86 2.92
N PRO A 319 -0.21 23.39 2.08
CA PRO A 319 0.71 22.55 1.34
C PRO A 319 1.54 21.78 2.36
N MET A 320 1.53 20.45 2.26
CA MET A 320 2.36 19.59 3.08
C MET A 320 3.82 20.03 2.94
N PRO A 321 4.54 20.29 4.05
CA PRO A 321 5.96 20.56 3.96
C PRO A 321 6.68 19.33 3.37
N PRO A 322 7.73 19.54 2.56
CA PRO A 322 8.57 18.44 2.12
C PRO A 322 9.13 17.69 3.34
N PRO A 323 9.35 16.36 3.24
CA PRO A 323 9.84 15.57 4.36
C PRO A 323 11.16 16.14 4.90
N VAL A 324 11.23 16.34 6.22
CA VAL A 324 12.40 16.91 6.90
C VAL A 324 13.27 15.78 7.43
N LEU A 325 14.53 15.74 6.99
CA LEU A 325 15.56 14.79 7.45
C LEU A 325 15.95 15.02 8.92
N ARG A 326 15.94 13.95 9.74
CA ARG A 326 16.80 13.82 10.92
C ARG A 326 17.29 12.37 11.11
N LEU A 327 18.60 12.24 11.34
CA LEU A 327 19.31 11.00 11.65
C LEU A 327 19.26 10.73 13.17
N GLY A 328 18.96 9.51 13.58
CA GLY A 328 18.96 9.08 14.99
C GLY A 328 18.92 7.57 15.13
N GLY A 329 19.70 7.02 16.06
CA GLY A 329 20.23 5.65 16.07
C GLY A 329 19.40 4.56 16.76
N GLY A 330 19.55 3.34 16.22
CA GLY A 330 19.60 2.01 16.83
C GLY A 330 18.63 1.53 17.93
N GLY A 331 18.05 0.33 17.67
CA GLY A 331 18.05 -0.76 18.65
C GLY A 331 16.72 -1.50 18.92
N GLY A 332 16.55 -2.69 18.32
CA GLY A 332 16.06 -3.88 19.03
C GLY A 332 14.57 -4.24 19.09
N ILE A 333 14.30 -5.44 18.52
CA ILE A 333 13.27 -6.44 18.86
C ILE A 333 11.83 -6.19 18.34
N VAL A 334 11.38 -7.13 17.51
CA VAL A 334 10.06 -7.19 16.87
C VAL A 334 9.51 -8.59 17.11
N SER A 335 8.32 -8.72 17.71
CA SER A 335 7.57 -9.98 17.75
C SER A 335 6.34 -9.90 16.84
N LYS A 336 6.57 -9.94 15.51
CA LYS A 336 5.47 -10.10 14.55
C LYS A 336 4.91 -11.52 14.63
N SER A 337 3.61 -11.68 14.38
CA SER A 337 2.96 -13.00 14.33
C SER A 337 3.63 -13.91 13.28
N ARG A 338 3.74 -15.22 13.57
CA ARG A 338 4.52 -16.20 12.78
C ARG A 338 4.03 -16.35 11.33
N ARG A 339 2.75 -16.10 11.03
CA ARG A 339 2.17 -16.23 9.68
C ARG A 339 2.31 -14.96 8.84
N ARG A 340 2.16 -13.78 9.44
CA ARG A 340 2.48 -12.49 8.82
C ARG A 340 3.97 -12.36 8.56
N LEU A 341 4.83 -12.83 9.49
CA LEU A 341 6.26 -13.04 9.25
C LEU A 341 6.50 -14.00 8.08
N GLN A 342 5.78 -15.12 7.98
CA GLN A 342 5.92 -16.01 6.83
C GLN A 342 5.44 -15.38 5.51
N ARG A 343 4.40 -14.53 5.50
CA ARG A 343 4.02 -13.78 4.29
C ARG A 343 5.06 -12.72 3.95
N LEU A 344 5.58 -12.00 4.93
CA LEU A 344 6.67 -11.03 4.78
C LEU A 344 7.97 -11.71 4.33
N GLU A 345 8.29 -12.88 4.85
CA GLU A 345 9.41 -13.73 4.44
C GLU A 345 9.16 -14.35 3.07
N ARG A 346 7.93 -14.77 2.75
CA ARG A 346 7.55 -15.20 1.39
C ARG A 346 7.73 -14.04 0.42
N LEU A 347 7.18 -12.86 0.70
CA LEU A 347 7.33 -11.66 -0.11
C LEU A 347 8.80 -11.23 -0.21
N ARG A 348 9.61 -11.32 0.86
CA ARG A 348 11.06 -11.00 0.85
C ARG A 348 11.90 -12.05 0.11
N GLN A 349 11.64 -13.33 0.33
CA GLN A 349 12.34 -14.45 -0.32
C GLN A 349 11.96 -14.52 -1.80
N ARG A 350 10.70 -14.23 -2.14
CA ARG A 350 10.18 -14.17 -3.50
C ARG A 350 10.55 -12.88 -4.22
N ALA A 351 10.64 -11.75 -3.52
CA ALA A 351 11.23 -10.54 -4.09
C ALA A 351 12.72 -10.74 -4.45
N ARG A 352 13.47 -11.51 -3.65
CA ARG A 352 14.85 -11.90 -3.97
C ARG A 352 14.92 -12.81 -5.21
N THR A 353 14.00 -13.77 -5.35
CA THR A 353 13.96 -14.66 -6.53
C THR A 353 13.36 -14.00 -7.77
N GLY A 354 12.34 -13.16 -7.62
CA GLY A 354 11.71 -12.36 -8.68
C GLY A 354 12.63 -11.29 -9.24
N GLY A 355 13.35 -10.57 -8.36
CA GLY A 355 14.44 -9.68 -8.77
C GLY A 355 15.57 -10.41 -9.48
N ALA A 356 15.95 -11.61 -9.01
CA ALA A 356 16.96 -12.44 -9.68
C ALA A 356 16.48 -13.02 -11.03
N ARG A 357 15.22 -13.45 -11.15
CA ARG A 357 14.62 -13.93 -12.41
C ARG A 357 14.43 -12.81 -13.42
N ALA A 358 14.00 -11.63 -12.99
CA ALA A 358 13.92 -10.46 -13.85
C ALA A 358 15.32 -9.98 -14.28
N ALA A 359 16.31 -9.98 -13.37
CA ALA A 359 17.70 -9.72 -13.72
C ALA A 359 18.28 -10.78 -14.68
N GLN A 360 17.86 -12.05 -14.58
CA GLN A 360 18.21 -13.10 -15.53
C GLN A 360 17.46 -12.94 -16.87
N ALA A 361 16.21 -12.48 -16.90
CA ALA A 361 15.48 -12.17 -18.13
C ALA A 361 16.12 -11.00 -18.89
N VAL A 362 16.66 -10.02 -18.15
CA VAL A 362 17.50 -8.94 -18.69
C VAL A 362 18.81 -9.48 -19.28
N GLN A 363 19.39 -10.54 -18.71
CA GLN A 363 20.64 -11.14 -19.20
C GLN A 363 20.43 -12.11 -20.38
N ARG A 364 19.34 -12.89 -20.41
CA ARG A 364 19.07 -13.90 -21.47
C ARG A 364 18.64 -13.33 -22.82
N THR A 365 18.27 -12.05 -22.88
CA THR A 365 17.84 -11.37 -24.12
C THR A 365 18.95 -10.51 -24.74
N GLY A 366 20.14 -10.50 -24.12
CA GLY A 366 21.34 -9.80 -24.59
C GLY A 366 22.35 -10.68 -25.37
N GLU A 367 22.02 -11.94 -25.66
CA GLU A 367 22.80 -12.83 -26.54
C GLU A 367 22.26 -12.87 -27.98
#